data_AF-A0AAD5MRI2-F1
#
_entry.id   AF-A0AAD5MRI2-F1
#
_cell.length_a   1.000
_cell.length_b   1.000
_cell.length_c   1.000
_cell.angle_alpha   90.00
_cell.angle_beta   90.00
_cell.angle_gamma   90.00
#
_symmetry.space_group_name_H-M   'P 1'
#
loop_
_entity.id
_entity.type
_entity.pdbx_description
1 polymer ?
#
loop_
_entity_poly.entity_id
_entity_poly.type
_entity_poly.pdbx_seq_one_letter_code
_entity_poly.pdbx_strand_id
1 'polypeptide(L)'
;MRILPILSSEICSESVPLADFYVATLTDKRTISSFLRKVPSIPTNFDHLKRVDKMGRVLVQPAAIPLPDALRGILEEFGITDNELLIVKVPAIKPATRQQFDWAKNHWPTSFHPDQKIENLLDGTFLSDEEKLSVYRWCLSAIEVGSIVVQDGKELTSGSHTNRLSWTSCDEYGG
;
A
#
# COMPACT_ATOMS: atom_id res chain seq x y z
N MET A 1 23.10 16.17 -0.46
CA MET A 1 22.41 15.31 -1.46
C MET A 1 21.54 14.32 -0.70
N ARG A 2 20.27 14.13 -1.08
CA ARG A 2 19.30 13.30 -0.31
C ARG A 2 18.79 12.14 -1.17
N ILE A 3 19.19 10.91 -0.88
CA ILE A 3 18.73 9.75 -1.65
C ILE A 3 17.27 9.45 -1.27
N LEU A 4 16.38 9.50 -2.26
CA LEU A 4 14.95 9.25 -2.09
C LEU A 4 14.57 7.97 -2.83
N PRO A 5 13.87 7.03 -2.19
CA PRO A 5 13.36 5.86 -2.89
C PRO A 5 12.21 6.26 -3.81
N ILE A 6 12.12 5.61 -4.96
CA ILE A 6 10.99 5.75 -5.88
C ILE A 6 9.90 4.78 -5.40
N LEU A 7 8.84 5.34 -4.83
CA LEU A 7 7.71 4.59 -4.29
C LEU A 7 6.44 4.95 -5.07
N SER A 8 5.51 3.99 -5.16
CA SER A 8 4.21 4.24 -5.78
C SER A 8 3.33 5.11 -4.88
N SER A 9 2.38 5.82 -5.47
CA SER A 9 1.40 6.62 -4.73
C SER A 9 0.59 5.80 -3.73
N GLU A 10 0.34 4.53 -4.02
CA GLU A 10 -0.42 3.62 -3.17
C GLU A 10 0.35 3.31 -1.88
N ILE A 11 1.68 3.19 -1.93
CA ILE A 11 2.50 2.97 -0.73
C ILE A 11 2.61 4.25 0.10
N CYS A 12 2.73 5.41 -0.57
CA CYS A 12 2.81 6.71 0.09
C CYS A 12 1.47 7.21 0.65
N SER A 13 0.35 6.58 0.29
CA SER A 13 -0.98 6.97 0.76
C SER A 13 -1.18 6.60 2.23
N GLU A 14 -1.79 7.51 2.99
CA GLU A 14 -2.19 7.26 4.38
C GLU A 14 -3.43 6.34 4.48
N SER A 15 -4.20 6.24 3.41
CA SER A 15 -5.48 5.53 3.37
C SER A 15 -5.52 4.44 2.31
N VAL A 16 -6.46 3.51 2.45
CA VAL A 16 -6.74 2.47 1.46
C VAL A 16 -8.19 2.56 0.98
N PRO A 17 -8.51 2.09 -0.24
CA PRO A 17 -9.89 2.07 -0.72
C PRO A 17 -10.82 1.34 0.24
N LEU A 18 -12.09 1.74 0.26
CA LEU A 18 -13.14 1.15 1.10
C LEU A 18 -14.13 0.35 0.26
N ALA A 19 -14.65 -0.73 0.83
CA ALA A 19 -15.74 -1.53 0.28
C ALA A 19 -16.91 -1.54 1.27
N ASP A 20 -18.13 -1.58 0.73
CA ASP A 20 -19.34 -1.71 1.54
C ASP A 20 -19.60 -3.19 1.86
N PHE A 21 -19.89 -3.49 3.12
CA PHE A 21 -20.16 -4.85 3.62
C PHE A 21 -21.43 -4.89 4.45
N TYR A 22 -22.20 -5.97 4.29
CA TYR A 22 -23.24 -6.32 5.25
C TYR A 22 -22.63 -6.83 6.55
N VAL A 23 -23.14 -6.30 7.65
CA VAL A 23 -22.73 -6.62 9.00
C VAL A 23 -23.95 -6.97 9.84
N ALA A 24 -23.85 -8.13 10.49
CA ALA A 24 -24.84 -8.66 11.41
C ALA A 24 -24.47 -8.28 12.84
N THR A 25 -25.47 -7.86 13.63
CA THR A 25 -25.32 -7.65 15.07
C THR A 25 -26.13 -8.72 15.79
N LEU A 26 -25.48 -9.56 16.57
CA LEU A 26 -26.16 -10.60 17.34
C LEU A 26 -26.49 -10.07 18.74
N THR A 27 -27.76 -10.20 19.14
CA THR A 27 -28.24 -9.81 20.47
C THR A 27 -27.52 -10.59 21.57
N ASP A 28 -27.35 -11.91 21.38
CA ASP A 28 -26.54 -12.75 22.27
C ASP A 28 -25.16 -13.06 21.68
N LYS A 29 -24.12 -12.45 22.27
CA LYS A 29 -22.72 -12.66 21.86
C LYS A 29 -22.25 -14.10 21.98
N ARG A 30 -22.90 -14.95 22.78
CA ARG A 30 -22.55 -16.38 22.91
C ARG A 30 -22.85 -17.16 21.63
N THR A 31 -23.78 -16.66 20.82
CA THR A 31 -24.19 -17.30 19.56
C THR A 31 -23.26 -16.99 18.39
N ILE A 32 -22.35 -16.00 18.52
CA ILE A 32 -21.42 -15.59 17.46
C ILE A 32 -20.63 -16.79 16.92
N SER A 33 -20.08 -17.64 17.78
CA SER A 33 -19.32 -18.81 17.33
C SER A 33 -20.18 -19.77 16.49
N SER A 34 -21.43 -20.00 16.90
CA SER A 34 -22.36 -20.86 16.15
C SER A 34 -22.74 -20.25 14.82
N PHE A 35 -22.98 -18.93 14.80
CA PHE A 35 -23.27 -18.16 13.60
C PHE A 35 -22.12 -18.24 12.59
N LEU A 36 -20.88 -18.03 13.04
CA LEU A 36 -19.70 -18.08 12.18
C LEU A 36 -19.47 -19.44 11.51
N ARG A 37 -19.93 -20.54 12.12
CA ARG A 37 -19.84 -21.88 11.51
C ARG A 37 -20.84 -22.07 10.37
N LYS A 38 -21.92 -21.29 10.33
CA LYS A 38 -22.99 -21.39 9.34
C LYS A 38 -22.83 -20.37 8.22
N VAL A 39 -22.38 -19.17 8.53
CA VAL A 39 -22.20 -18.10 7.52
C VAL A 39 -21.03 -18.44 6.59
N PRO A 40 -21.18 -18.28 5.26
CA PRO A 40 -20.11 -18.53 4.29
C PRO A 40 -18.83 -17.75 4.60
N SER A 41 -17.66 -18.33 4.40
CA SER A 41 -16.38 -17.65 4.63
C SER A 41 -16.25 -16.36 3.81
N ILE A 42 -15.49 -15.39 4.34
CA ILE A 42 -15.16 -14.18 3.60
C ILE A 42 -14.39 -14.55 2.31
N PRO A 43 -14.65 -13.89 1.17
CA PRO A 43 -13.83 -14.02 -0.03
C PRO A 43 -12.33 -13.76 0.25
N THR A 44 -11.44 -14.45 -0.46
CA THR A 44 -9.98 -14.41 -0.19
C THR A 44 -9.38 -13.02 -0.32
N ASN A 45 -9.94 -12.14 -1.14
CA ASN A 45 -9.50 -10.75 -1.27
C ASN A 45 -9.83 -9.85 -0.04
N PHE A 46 -10.48 -10.42 0.98
CA PHE A 46 -10.78 -9.75 2.25
C PHE A 46 -10.35 -10.58 3.47
N ASP A 47 -9.44 -11.54 3.29
CA ASP A 47 -8.92 -12.40 4.37
C ASP A 47 -8.13 -11.63 5.44
N HIS A 48 -7.67 -10.42 5.12
CA HIS A 48 -7.04 -9.47 6.05
C HIS A 48 -8.04 -8.93 7.06
N LEU A 49 -9.34 -8.91 6.77
CA LEU A 49 -10.35 -8.40 7.68
C LEU A 49 -10.65 -9.42 8.78
N LYS A 50 -10.69 -8.96 10.04
CA LYS A 50 -11.19 -9.80 11.11
C LYS A 50 -12.70 -9.99 10.94
N ARG A 51 -13.17 -11.21 11.14
CA ARG A 51 -14.58 -11.55 10.95
C ARG A 51 -15.53 -10.87 11.94
N VAL A 52 -15.05 -10.61 13.15
CA VAL A 52 -15.82 -10.01 14.25
C VAL A 52 -15.08 -8.78 14.76
N ASP A 53 -15.81 -7.68 14.99
CA ASP A 53 -15.24 -6.47 15.57
C ASP A 53 -15.27 -6.45 17.11
N LYS A 54 -14.73 -5.38 17.69
CA LYS A 54 -14.72 -5.17 19.16
C LYS A 54 -16.11 -5.05 19.79
N MET A 55 -17.14 -4.69 19.02
CA MET A 55 -18.51 -4.56 19.49
C MET A 55 -19.27 -5.90 19.41
N GLY A 56 -18.72 -6.90 18.72
CA GLY A 56 -19.35 -8.19 18.48
C GLY A 56 -20.16 -8.22 17.18
N ARG A 57 -19.96 -7.24 16.30
CA ARG A 57 -20.56 -7.20 14.97
C ARG A 57 -19.80 -8.12 14.02
N VAL A 58 -20.51 -8.83 13.17
CA VAL A 58 -19.96 -9.88 12.31
C VAL A 58 -20.04 -9.46 10.85
N LEU A 59 -18.92 -9.47 10.13
CA LEU A 59 -18.92 -9.33 8.67
C LEU A 59 -19.62 -10.53 8.05
N VAL A 60 -20.59 -10.26 7.18
CA VAL A 60 -21.36 -11.31 6.50
C VAL A 60 -20.84 -11.50 5.07
N GLN A 61 -21.09 -10.51 4.21
CA GLN A 61 -20.68 -10.51 2.81
C GLN A 61 -20.53 -9.09 2.24
N PRO A 62 -19.83 -8.91 1.09
CA PRO A 62 -19.82 -7.63 0.37
C PRO A 62 -21.23 -7.18 -0.02
N ALA A 63 -21.53 -5.89 0.17
CA ALA A 63 -22.85 -5.33 -0.14
C ALA A 63 -23.13 -5.18 -1.65
N ALA A 64 -22.08 -5.24 -2.47
CA ALA A 64 -22.20 -5.26 -3.93
C ALA A 64 -22.84 -6.56 -4.47
N ILE A 65 -22.88 -7.61 -3.65
CA ILE A 65 -23.48 -8.90 -4.00
C ILE A 65 -24.85 -8.98 -3.32
N PRO A 66 -25.94 -9.31 -4.04
CA PRO A 66 -27.23 -9.57 -3.42
C PRO A 66 -27.15 -10.69 -2.38
N LEU A 67 -27.89 -10.57 -1.28
CA LEU A 67 -27.96 -11.61 -0.24
C LEU A 67 -28.66 -12.86 -0.80
N PRO A 68 -27.99 -14.02 -0.86
CA PRO A 68 -28.62 -15.26 -1.31
C PRO A 68 -29.68 -15.75 -0.30
N ASP A 69 -30.75 -16.39 -0.77
CA ASP A 69 -31.83 -16.90 0.10
C ASP A 69 -31.32 -17.85 1.19
N ALA A 70 -30.31 -18.67 0.88
CA ALA A 70 -29.67 -19.55 1.86
C ALA A 70 -29.02 -18.77 3.03
N LEU A 71 -28.44 -17.60 2.74
CA LEU A 71 -27.86 -16.74 3.76
C LEU A 71 -28.94 -16.01 4.55
N ARG A 72 -30.04 -15.61 3.90
CA ARG A 72 -31.21 -15.03 4.59
C ARG A 72 -31.79 -16.01 5.61
N GLY A 73 -31.96 -17.27 5.22
CA GLY A 73 -32.42 -18.32 6.14
C GLY A 73 -31.48 -18.52 7.35
N ILE A 74 -30.16 -18.41 7.14
CA ILE A 74 -29.20 -18.43 8.26
C ILE A 74 -29.38 -17.18 9.14
N LEU A 75 -29.53 -15.99 8.57
CA LEU A 75 -29.73 -14.76 9.35
C LEU A 75 -31.01 -14.82 10.20
N GLU A 76 -32.11 -15.29 9.61
CA GLU A 76 -33.40 -15.48 10.29
C GLU A 76 -33.32 -16.49 11.44
N GLU A 77 -32.55 -17.58 11.30
CA GLU A 77 -32.32 -18.55 12.38
C GLU A 77 -31.70 -17.90 13.64
N PHE A 78 -30.91 -16.84 13.44
CA PHE A 78 -30.29 -16.07 14.52
C PHE A 78 -31.10 -14.80 14.86
N GLY A 79 -32.33 -14.67 14.35
CA GLY A 79 -33.23 -13.56 14.61
C GLY A 79 -32.80 -12.25 13.98
N ILE A 80 -32.09 -12.30 12.85
CA ILE A 80 -31.62 -11.13 12.11
C ILE A 80 -32.44 -11.01 10.82
N THR A 81 -33.20 -9.93 10.71
CA THR A 81 -33.93 -9.59 9.48
C THR A 81 -33.06 -8.73 8.56
N ASP A 82 -33.43 -8.67 7.28
CA ASP A 82 -32.74 -7.84 6.29
C ASP A 82 -32.59 -6.37 6.71
N ASN A 83 -33.61 -5.83 7.37
CA ASN A 83 -33.64 -4.43 7.83
C ASN A 83 -32.69 -4.16 9.01
N GLU A 84 -32.24 -5.21 9.70
CA GLU A 84 -31.29 -5.13 10.82
C GLU A 84 -29.84 -5.29 10.38
N LEU A 85 -29.61 -5.68 9.11
CA LEU A 85 -28.28 -5.68 8.54
C LEU A 85 -27.79 -4.25 8.33
N LEU A 86 -26.62 -3.97 8.89
CA LEU A 86 -25.95 -2.69 8.69
C LEU A 86 -25.00 -2.79 7.50
N ILE A 87 -24.97 -1.74 6.68
CA ILE A 87 -23.90 -1.58 5.69
C ILE A 87 -22.81 -0.72 6.31
N VAL A 88 -21.58 -1.25 6.35
CA VAL A 88 -20.42 -0.52 6.86
C VAL A 88 -19.30 -0.48 5.82
N LYS A 89 -18.48 0.56 5.88
CA LYS A 89 -17.27 0.69 5.06
C LYS A 89 -16.09 -0.02 5.73
N VAL A 90 -15.48 -0.96 5.01
CA VAL A 90 -14.30 -1.72 5.45
C VAL A 90 -13.13 -1.53 4.49
N PRO A 91 -11.87 -1.67 4.95
CA PRO A 91 -10.69 -1.65 4.06
C PRO A 91 -10.80 -2.69 2.94
N ALA A 92 -10.84 -2.24 1.69
CA ALA A 92 -11.02 -3.10 0.53
C ALA A 92 -9.76 -3.91 0.18
N ILE A 93 -8.61 -3.42 0.61
CA ILE A 93 -7.32 -4.07 0.43
C ILE A 93 -6.58 -4.15 1.76
N LYS A 94 -5.66 -5.10 1.86
CA LYS A 94 -4.76 -5.22 3.00
C LYS A 94 -3.85 -3.98 3.07
N PRO A 95 -3.76 -3.31 4.23
CA PRO A 95 -2.79 -2.23 4.43
C PRO A 95 -1.36 -2.72 4.21
N ALA A 96 -0.58 -1.97 3.43
CA ALA A 96 0.82 -2.26 3.14
C ALA A 96 1.77 -1.61 4.16
N THR A 97 1.35 -0.50 4.78
CA THR A 97 2.17 0.30 5.70
C THR A 97 1.52 0.44 7.06
N ARG A 98 2.32 0.78 8.08
CA ARG A 98 1.84 1.07 9.43
C ARG A 98 0.82 2.20 9.42
N GLN A 99 1.09 3.25 8.65
CA GLN A 99 0.19 4.41 8.54
C GLN A 99 -1.18 4.00 7.99
N GLN A 100 -1.20 3.21 6.91
CA GLN A 100 -2.44 2.66 6.35
C GLN A 100 -3.17 1.76 7.32
N PHE A 101 -2.43 0.93 8.08
CA PHE A 101 -3.03 0.08 9.09
C PHE A 101 -3.69 0.89 10.20
N ASP A 102 -3.03 1.94 10.66
CA ASP A 102 -3.54 2.82 11.71
C ASP A 102 -4.75 3.63 11.28
N TRP A 103 -4.86 3.96 9.99
CA TRP A 103 -6.07 4.51 9.40
C TRP A 103 -7.16 3.44 9.27
N ALA A 104 -6.83 2.28 8.69
CA ALA A 104 -7.76 1.19 8.37
C ALA A 104 -8.46 0.61 9.60
N LYS A 105 -7.75 0.49 10.75
CA LYS A 105 -8.33 -0.02 12.00
C LYS A 105 -9.48 0.84 12.55
N ASN A 106 -9.61 2.09 12.10
CA ASN A 106 -10.72 2.97 12.47
C ASN A 106 -12.00 2.66 11.68
N HIS A 107 -11.88 1.98 10.53
CA HIS A 107 -12.99 1.53 9.71
C HIS A 107 -13.43 0.11 10.09
N TRP A 108 -12.47 -0.82 10.11
CA TRP A 108 -12.74 -2.19 10.54
C TRP A 108 -11.45 -2.86 11.04
N PRO A 109 -11.51 -3.75 12.05
CA PRO A 109 -10.33 -4.47 12.49
C PRO A 109 -9.74 -5.33 11.37
N THR A 110 -8.47 -5.07 11.06
CA THR A 110 -7.70 -5.76 10.02
C THR A 110 -6.44 -6.38 10.63
N SER A 111 -5.93 -7.41 9.98
CA SER A 111 -4.62 -7.99 10.24
C SER A 111 -3.56 -7.20 9.48
N PHE A 112 -2.40 -7.02 10.09
CA PHE A 112 -1.26 -6.34 9.48
C PHE A 112 0.04 -6.93 9.99
N HIS A 113 0.93 -7.22 9.05
CA HIS A 113 2.28 -7.66 9.29
C HIS A 113 3.19 -6.66 8.57
N PRO A 114 3.91 -5.79 9.31
CA PRO A 114 4.75 -4.77 8.70
C PRO A 114 5.79 -5.39 7.78
N ASP A 115 5.95 -4.81 6.60
CA ASP A 115 7.12 -5.07 5.76
C ASP A 115 8.20 -4.06 6.16
N GLN A 116 9.19 -4.51 6.93
CA GLN A 116 10.26 -3.66 7.43
C GLN A 116 11.00 -2.94 6.30
N LYS A 117 11.10 -3.53 5.11
CA LYS A 117 11.77 -2.88 3.97
C LYS A 117 10.96 -1.69 3.48
N ILE A 118 9.64 -1.84 3.38
CA ILE A 118 8.73 -0.73 2.99
C ILE A 118 8.75 0.37 4.04
N GLU A 119 8.69 0.01 5.32
CA GLU A 119 8.79 0.99 6.42
C GLU A 119 10.11 1.75 6.38
N ASN A 120 11.24 1.06 6.16
CA ASN A 120 12.56 1.69 6.04
C ASN A 120 12.67 2.60 4.81
N LEU A 121 11.96 2.29 3.72
CA LEU A 121 11.90 3.15 2.53
C LEU A 121 11.12 4.43 2.83
N LEU A 122 10.03 4.32 3.61
CA LEU A 122 9.19 5.46 3.99
C LEU A 122 9.86 6.39 5.01
N ASP A 123 10.57 5.83 6.00
CA ASP A 123 11.25 6.60 7.04
C ASP A 123 12.65 7.11 6.62
N GLY A 124 13.17 6.65 5.48
CA GLY A 124 14.47 7.04 4.93
C GLY A 124 15.67 6.31 5.55
N THR A 125 15.43 5.24 6.31
CA THR A 125 16.48 4.39 6.93
C THR A 125 16.89 3.19 6.07
N PHE A 126 16.40 3.10 4.82
CA PHE A 126 16.69 2.01 3.88
C PHE A 126 18.15 1.88 3.43
N LEU A 127 19.00 2.87 3.69
CA LEU A 127 20.45 2.79 3.46
C LEU A 127 21.22 3.15 4.73
N SER A 128 22.25 2.37 5.01
CA SER A 128 23.32 2.72 5.94
C SER A 128 24.14 3.90 5.42
N ASP A 129 24.93 4.52 6.29
CA ASP A 129 25.78 5.64 5.89
C ASP A 129 26.90 5.24 4.92
N GLU A 130 27.40 4.00 5.03
CA GLU A 130 28.37 3.44 4.08
C GLU A 130 27.77 3.24 2.69
N GLU A 131 26.54 2.74 2.61
CA GLU A 131 25.83 2.60 1.34
C GLU A 131 25.51 3.96 0.72
N LYS A 132 25.10 4.95 1.54
CA LYS A 132 24.91 6.33 1.07
C LYS A 132 26.21 6.90 0.49
N LEU A 133 27.34 6.73 1.19
CA LEU A 133 28.66 7.15 0.71
C LEU A 133 29.02 6.48 -0.62
N SER A 134 28.73 5.19 -0.76
CA SER A 134 28.97 4.45 -1.99
C SER A 134 28.13 4.98 -3.15
N VAL A 135 26.84 5.28 -2.93
CA VAL A 135 25.98 5.94 -3.93
C VAL A 135 26.55 7.29 -4.33
N TYR A 136 27.02 8.10 -3.37
CA TYR A 136 27.64 9.40 -3.67
C TYR A 136 28.88 9.27 -4.54
N ARG A 137 29.77 8.31 -4.24
CA ARG A 137 30.97 8.06 -5.05
C ARG A 137 30.61 7.68 -6.48
N TRP A 138 29.65 6.77 -6.66
CA TRP A 138 29.20 6.37 -8.00
C TRP A 138 28.57 7.53 -8.77
N CYS A 139 27.77 8.38 -8.12
CA CYS A 139 27.24 9.59 -8.75
C CYS A 139 28.36 10.52 -9.22
N LEU A 140 29.39 10.76 -8.40
CA LEU A 140 30.52 11.61 -8.80
C LEU A 140 31.28 11.03 -9.99
N SER A 141 31.58 9.73 -9.98
CA SER A 141 32.24 9.07 -11.11
C SER A 141 31.38 9.09 -12.39
N ALA A 142 30.06 8.94 -12.27
CA ALA A 142 29.15 9.05 -13.41
C ALA A 142 29.21 10.46 -14.04
N ILE A 143 29.30 11.51 -13.21
CA ILE A 143 29.46 12.89 -13.68
C ILE A 143 30.79 13.08 -14.40
N GLU A 144 31.89 12.56 -13.84
CA GLU A 144 33.23 12.66 -14.45
C GLU A 144 33.31 12.04 -15.85
N VAL A 145 32.63 10.92 -16.07
CA VAL A 145 32.58 10.25 -17.40
C VAL A 145 31.50 10.82 -18.32
N GLY A 146 30.85 11.89 -17.91
CA GLY A 146 29.88 12.59 -18.73
C GLY A 146 28.49 11.94 -18.79
N SER A 147 28.09 11.21 -17.76
CA SER A 147 26.71 10.70 -17.64
C SER A 147 25.77 11.76 -17.08
N ILE A 148 24.47 11.57 -17.29
CA ILE A 148 23.43 12.43 -16.71
C ILE A 148 23.01 11.84 -15.35
N VAL A 149 23.05 12.67 -14.31
CA VAL A 149 22.54 12.30 -12.98
C VAL A 149 21.27 13.09 -12.72
N VAL A 150 20.14 12.39 -12.56
CA VAL A 150 18.83 13.00 -12.25
C VAL A 150 18.44 12.66 -10.82
N GLN A 151 18.01 13.67 -10.06
CA GLN A 151 17.51 13.52 -8.70
C GLN A 151 16.31 14.45 -8.49
N ASP A 152 15.21 13.91 -7.95
CA ASP A 152 13.98 14.68 -7.70
C ASP A 152 13.43 15.40 -8.96
N GLY A 153 13.48 14.71 -10.11
CA GLY A 153 13.06 15.27 -11.40
C GLY A 153 13.96 16.41 -11.93
N LYS A 154 15.08 16.70 -11.24
CA LYS A 154 16.06 17.70 -11.66
C LYS A 154 17.32 17.01 -12.14
N GLU A 155 17.75 17.39 -13.34
CA GLU A 155 19.10 17.09 -13.80
C GLU A 155 20.09 17.83 -12.89
N LEU A 156 20.94 17.08 -12.20
CA LEU A 156 22.01 17.65 -11.39
C LEU A 156 23.20 18.08 -12.24
N THR A 157 23.40 17.40 -13.38
CA THR A 157 24.32 17.78 -14.45
C THR A 157 24.12 16.88 -15.67
N SER A 158 24.41 17.41 -16.86
CA SER A 158 24.64 16.64 -18.08
C SER A 158 26.12 16.67 -18.39
N GLY A 159 26.70 15.50 -18.56
CA GLY A 159 28.00 15.40 -19.17
C GLY A 159 27.97 15.82 -20.63
N SER A 160 28.44 17.02 -20.92
CA SER A 160 28.74 17.41 -22.29
C SER A 160 30.01 16.68 -22.74
N HIS A 161 29.84 15.52 -23.40
CA HIS A 161 30.89 14.89 -24.20
C HIS A 161 31.11 15.68 -25.51
N THR A 162 31.39 16.99 -25.41
CA THR A 162 31.65 17.86 -26.56
C THR A 162 32.84 18.76 -26.26
N ASN A 163 34.00 18.18 -25.95
CA ASN A 163 35.25 18.90 -26.20
C ASN A 163 36.47 17.97 -26.24
N ARG A 164 36.59 17.14 -27.28
CA ARG A 164 37.89 16.60 -27.69
C ARG A 164 37.94 16.03 -29.10
N LEU A 165 37.53 16.84 -30.07
CA LEU A 165 38.04 16.71 -31.45
C LEU A 165 38.34 18.12 -31.97
N SER A 166 39.33 18.79 -31.37
CA SER A 166 40.06 19.83 -32.09
C SER A 166 40.94 19.10 -33.12
N TRP A 167 40.37 18.82 -34.28
CA TRP A 167 41.15 18.55 -35.48
C TRP A 167 42.05 19.76 -35.70
N THR A 168 43.35 19.60 -35.44
CA THR A 168 44.37 20.47 -36.01
C THR A 168 44.34 20.28 -37.52
N SER A 169 43.63 21.18 -38.20
CA SER A 169 43.88 21.49 -39.60
C SER A 169 43.66 22.99 -39.77
N CYS A 170 44.78 23.72 -39.75
CA CYS A 170 44.95 24.97 -40.48
C CYS A 170 46.36 24.89 -41.07
N ASP A 171 46.41 24.50 -42.34
CA ASP A 171 47.53 24.80 -43.22
C ASP A 171 47.68 26.33 -43.40
N GLU A 172 48.92 26.72 -43.74
CA GLU A 172 49.35 27.93 -44.45
C GLU A 172 49.36 29.31 -43.76
N TYR A 173 50.57 29.80 -43.51
CA TYR A 173 51.18 31.07 -43.98
C TYR A 173 52.70 30.81 -44.01
N GLY A 174 53.51 31.03 -45.04
CA GLY A 174 53.47 31.92 -46.21
C GLY A 174 54.81 32.68 -46.23
N GLY A 175 55.57 32.66 -47.34
CA GLY A 175 56.76 33.50 -47.56
C GLY A 175 57.99 32.77 -48.09
#